data_AF-A0A820JRI0-F1
#
_entry.id   AF-A0A820JRI0-F1
#
_cell.length_a   1.000
_cell.length_b   1.000
_cell.length_c   1.000
_cell.angle_alpha   90.00
_cell.angle_beta   90.00
_cell.angle_gamma   90.00
#
_symmetry.space_group_name_H-M   'P 1'
#
loop_
_entity.id
_entity.type
_entity.pdbx_description
1 polymer ?
#
loop_
_entity_poly.entity_id
_entity_poly.type
_entity_poly.pdbx_seq_one_letter_code
_entity_poly.pdbx_strand_id
1 'polypeptide(L)'
;MFLTQTTYATGSYPRSVAVVDVNSDNKPDIIVANYISNTVSVLLNNGNGTFLNQTTYATGANPFSVAVVDVNSDNKPDIIVANHNSNTVGVLLRC
;
A
#
# COMPACT_ATOMS: atom_id res chain seq x y z
N MET A 1 7.06 -2.83 26.30
CA MET A 1 7.46 -4.22 25.99
C MET A 1 6.80 -4.58 24.65
N PHE A 2 7.53 -5.20 23.72
CA PHE A 2 7.00 -5.58 22.41
C PHE A 2 6.85 -7.11 22.34
N LEU A 3 5.85 -7.57 21.58
CA LEU A 3 5.72 -8.99 21.21
C LEU A 3 6.77 -9.36 20.16
N THR A 4 6.91 -10.66 19.89
CA THR A 4 7.69 -11.15 18.76
C THR A 4 7.13 -10.59 17.46
N GLN A 5 8.02 -10.17 16.56
CA GLN A 5 7.63 -9.70 15.24
C GLN A 5 6.97 -10.82 14.42
N THR A 6 5.83 -10.50 13.81
CA THR A 6 5.21 -11.32 12.77
C THR A 6 5.58 -10.75 11.40
N THR A 7 5.89 -11.61 10.43
CA THR A 7 6.22 -11.21 9.07
C THR A 7 5.06 -11.48 8.11
N TYR A 8 4.86 -10.58 7.14
CA TYR A 8 3.87 -10.71 6.08
C TYR A 8 4.56 -10.56 4.73
N ALA A 9 4.14 -11.36 3.75
CA ALA A 9 4.72 -11.30 2.41
C ALA A 9 4.35 -9.99 1.71
N THR A 10 5.34 -9.37 1.07
CA THR A 10 5.18 -8.23 0.15
C THR A 10 5.66 -8.63 -1.24
N GLY A 11 5.78 -7.67 -2.16
CA GLY A 11 6.62 -7.83 -3.35
C GLY A 11 8.12 -7.73 -3.01
N SER A 12 8.95 -7.78 -4.04
CA SER A 12 10.42 -7.71 -3.94
C SER A 12 10.91 -6.28 -3.73
N TYR A 13 11.88 -6.13 -2.82
CA TYR A 13 12.49 -4.84 -2.45
C TYR A 13 11.42 -3.81 -2.00
N PRO A 14 10.69 -4.09 -0.90
CA PRO A 14 9.76 -3.12 -0.33
C PRO A 14 10.52 -1.85 0.10
N ARG A 15 10.02 -0.68 -0.28
CA ARG A 15 10.79 0.58 -0.20
C ARG A 15 10.11 1.72 0.56
N SER A 16 8.79 1.72 0.59
CA SER A 16 7.98 2.70 1.30
C SER A 16 6.73 2.02 1.84
N VAL A 17 6.24 2.51 2.98
CA VAL A 17 5.02 2.04 3.61
C VAL A 17 4.11 3.23 3.94
N ALA A 18 2.80 3.06 3.79
CA ALA A 18 1.76 3.96 4.27
C ALA A 18 0.70 3.16 5.04
N VAL A 19 -0.01 3.83 5.95
CA VAL A 19 -1.05 3.23 6.79
C VAL A 19 -2.30 4.08 6.73
N VAL A 20 -3.42 3.47 6.34
CA VAL A 20 -4.76 4.07 6.32
C VAL A 20 -5.81 2.97 6.34
N ASP A 21 -7.01 3.22 6.82
CA ASP A 21 -8.15 2.34 6.56
C ASP A 21 -8.56 2.49 5.09
N VAL A 22 -8.14 1.56 4.24
CA VAL A 22 -8.36 1.68 2.80
C VAL A 22 -9.71 1.07 2.40
N ASN A 23 -10.25 0.14 3.18
CA ASN A 23 -11.49 -0.59 2.86
C ASN A 23 -12.73 -0.10 3.64
N SER A 24 -12.59 0.97 4.43
CA SER A 24 -13.64 1.58 5.25
C SER A 24 -14.23 0.65 6.32
N ASP A 25 -13.40 -0.22 6.90
CA ASP A 25 -13.80 -1.13 7.98
C ASP A 25 -13.42 -0.64 9.39
N ASN A 26 -12.94 0.61 9.48
CA ASN A 26 -12.39 1.28 10.67
C ASN A 26 -11.12 0.63 11.23
N LYS A 27 -10.35 -0.11 10.41
CA LYS A 27 -9.07 -0.69 10.81
C LYS A 27 -7.97 -0.19 9.88
N PRO A 28 -6.88 0.39 10.41
CA PRO A 28 -5.79 0.82 9.56
C PRO A 28 -5.12 -0.37 8.85
N ASP A 29 -5.10 -0.32 7.53
CA ASP A 29 -4.45 -1.26 6.63
C ASP A 29 -3.03 -0.79 6.28
N ILE A 30 -2.24 -1.67 5.67
CA ILE A 30 -0.86 -1.39 5.27
C ILE A 30 -0.75 -1.38 3.74
N ILE A 31 -0.12 -0.34 3.20
CA ILE A 31 0.21 -0.20 1.78
C ILE A 31 1.74 -0.16 1.64
N VAL A 32 2.31 -0.98 0.77
CA VAL A 32 3.77 -1.08 0.57
C VAL A 32 4.12 -0.91 -0.91
N ALA A 33 5.06 -0.02 -1.25
CA ALA A 33 5.66 0.01 -2.59
C ALA A 33 6.78 -1.01 -2.73
N ASN A 34 6.71 -1.85 -3.77
CA ASN A 34 7.66 -2.92 -4.05
C ASN A 34 8.52 -2.56 -5.27
N TYR A 35 9.71 -2.04 -5.01
CA TYR A 35 10.55 -1.40 -6.01
C TYR A 35 10.94 -2.32 -7.17
N ILE A 36 11.25 -3.60 -6.92
CA ILE A 36 11.65 -4.51 -8.00
C ILE A 36 10.43 -5.18 -8.64
N SER A 37 9.36 -5.42 -7.88
CA SER A 37 8.15 -6.05 -8.42
C SER A 37 7.30 -5.13 -9.29
N ASN A 38 7.54 -3.81 -9.29
CA ASN A 38 6.70 -2.82 -9.97
C ASN A 38 5.23 -2.87 -9.52
N THR A 39 5.02 -3.13 -8.23
CA THR A 39 3.68 -3.22 -7.62
C THR A 39 3.60 -2.42 -6.33
N VAL A 40 2.37 -2.12 -5.91
CA VAL A 40 2.05 -1.87 -4.50
C VAL A 40 1.33 -3.09 -3.91
N SER A 41 1.65 -3.42 -2.67
CA SER A 41 0.94 -4.43 -1.87
C SER A 41 -0.02 -3.73 -0.91
N VAL A 42 -1.24 -4.24 -0.78
CA VAL A 42 -2.22 -3.84 0.22
C VAL A 42 -2.48 -5.03 1.14
N LEU A 43 -2.23 -4.86 2.43
CA LEU A 43 -2.46 -5.85 3.47
C LEU A 43 -3.57 -5.34 4.38
N LEU A 44 -4.73 -6.01 4.32
CA LEU A 44 -5.90 -5.62 5.11
C LEU A 44 -5.79 -6.11 6.55
N ASN A 45 -6.22 -5.29 7.49
CA ASN A 45 -6.12 -5.58 8.92
C ASN A 45 -7.32 -6.41 9.41
N ASN A 46 -7.05 -7.53 10.09
CA ASN A 46 -8.12 -8.35 10.68
C ASN A 46 -8.75 -7.69 11.93
N GLY A 47 -8.09 -6.70 12.54
CA GLY A 47 -8.54 -5.98 13.74
C GLY A 47 -8.03 -6.58 15.06
N ASN A 48 -7.23 -7.64 14.99
CA ASN A 48 -6.63 -8.32 16.14
C ASN A 48 -5.09 -8.24 16.13
N GLY A 49 -4.53 -7.26 15.40
CA GLY A 49 -3.08 -7.12 15.23
C GLY A 49 -2.47 -8.06 14.19
N THR A 50 -3.30 -8.73 13.38
CA THR A 50 -2.86 -9.55 12.24
C THR A 50 -3.39 -9.00 10.91
N PHE A 51 -2.73 -9.34 9.81
CA PHE A 51 -3.11 -8.91 8.46
C PHE A 51 -3.43 -10.09 7.55
N LEU A 52 -4.29 -9.86 6.56
CA LEU A 52 -4.54 -10.79 5.46
C LEU A 52 -3.32 -10.85 4.52
N ASN A 53 -3.31 -11.86 3.65
CA ASN A 53 -2.35 -11.92 2.55
C ASN A 53 -2.45 -10.67 1.67
N GLN A 54 -1.31 -10.22 1.15
CA GLN A 54 -1.27 -9.06 0.26
C GLN A 54 -2.16 -9.25 -0.97
N THR A 55 -2.89 -8.21 -1.31
CA THR A 55 -3.37 -7.98 -2.68
C THR A 55 -2.38 -7.06 -3.37
N THR A 56 -2.01 -7.35 -4.61
CA THR A 56 -1.03 -6.52 -5.34
C THR A 56 -1.69 -5.78 -6.50
N TYR A 57 -1.24 -4.56 -6.72
CA TYR A 57 -1.67 -3.73 -7.84
C TYR A 57 -0.45 -3.29 -8.63
N ALA A 58 -0.55 -3.35 -9.95
CA ALA A 58 0.52 -2.92 -10.85
C ALA A 58 0.74 -1.41 -10.76
N THR A 59 1.99 -0.99 -10.96
CA THR A 59 2.41 0.41 -10.96
C THR A 59 3.32 0.67 -12.16
N GLY A 60 3.93 1.86 -12.23
CA GLY A 60 5.05 2.09 -13.13
C GLY A 60 6.32 1.36 -12.67
N ALA A 61 7.40 1.56 -13.41
CA ALA A 61 8.70 0.98 -13.10
C ALA A 61 9.28 1.61 -11.83
N ASN A 62 9.69 0.74 -10.91
CA ASN A 62 10.42 1.08 -9.71
C ASN A 62 9.68 2.08 -8.80
N PRO A 63 8.52 1.69 -8.25
CA PRO A 63 7.77 2.51 -7.30
C PRO A 63 8.64 2.78 -6.07
N PHE A 64 8.79 4.06 -5.75
CA PHE A 64 9.79 4.54 -4.79
C PHE A 64 9.15 4.96 -3.46
N SER A 65 7.98 5.61 -3.55
CA SER A 65 7.21 6.14 -2.43
C SER A 65 5.72 6.00 -2.69
N VAL A 66 4.96 5.83 -1.61
CA VAL A 66 3.49 5.81 -1.60
C VAL A 66 2.96 6.91 -0.69
N ALA A 67 1.91 7.58 -1.13
CA ALA A 67 1.08 8.46 -0.32
C ALA A 67 -0.38 8.01 -0.46
N VAL A 68 -1.19 8.31 0.54
CA VAL A 68 -2.61 7.91 0.56
C VAL A 68 -3.47 9.06 1.00
N VAL A 69 -4.46 9.42 0.18
CA VAL A 69 -5.43 10.50 0.40
C VAL A 69 -6.56 10.34 -0.61
N ASP A 70 -7.76 10.79 -0.27
CA ASP A 70 -8.86 10.95 -1.24
C ASP A 70 -8.50 12.10 -2.20
N VAL A 71 -8.15 11.78 -3.46
CA VAL A 71 -7.80 12.79 -4.47
C VAL A 71 -8.96 13.14 -5.38
N ASN A 72 -10.02 12.32 -5.41
CA ASN A 72 -11.16 12.48 -6.31
C ASN A 72 -12.42 13.03 -5.60
N SER A 73 -12.35 13.25 -4.28
CA SER A 73 -13.43 13.71 -3.40
C SER A 73 -14.62 12.73 -3.27
N ASP A 74 -14.37 11.42 -3.33
CA ASP A 74 -15.40 10.39 -3.14
C ASP A 74 -15.51 9.85 -1.70
N ASN A 75 -14.72 10.42 -0.78
CA ASN A 75 -14.54 10.00 0.61
C ASN A 75 -13.91 8.62 0.80
N LYS A 76 -13.17 8.10 -0.20
CA LYS A 76 -12.38 6.88 -0.10
C LYS A 76 -10.90 7.22 -0.34
N PRO A 77 -9.97 6.69 0.46
CA PRO A 77 -8.56 7.02 0.29
C PRO A 77 -7.97 6.33 -0.95
N ASP A 78 -7.41 7.13 -1.85
CA ASP A 78 -6.72 6.66 -3.06
C ASP A 78 -5.22 6.46 -2.81
N ILE A 79 -4.59 5.56 -3.57
CA ILE A 79 -3.15 5.30 -3.46
C ILE A 79 -2.41 6.05 -4.56
N ILE A 80 -1.49 6.93 -4.16
CA ILE A 80 -0.61 7.69 -5.06
C ILE A 80 0.80 7.10 -5.01
N VAL A 81 1.39 6.84 -6.16
CA VAL A 81 2.69 6.16 -6.27
C VAL A 81 3.66 6.97 -7.13
N ALA A 82 4.83 7.30 -6.57
CA ALA A 82 5.93 7.87 -7.34
C ALA A 82 6.75 6.75 -8.01
N ASN A 83 6.73 6.68 -9.34
CA ASN A 83 7.44 5.66 -10.12
C ASN A 83 8.76 6.22 -10.66
N HIS A 84 9.86 5.92 -9.95
CA HIS A 84 11.15 6.55 -10.19
C HIS A 84 11.69 6.31 -11.61
N ASN A 85 11.68 5.06 -12.09
CA ASN A 85 12.26 4.75 -13.40
C ASN A 85 11.30 4.99 -14.56
N SER A 86 10.00 5.09 -14.29
CA SER A 86 9.04 5.50 -15.32
C SER A 86 8.95 7.01 -15.51
N ASN A 87 9.49 7.83 -14.60
CA ASN A 87 9.27 9.28 -14.56
C ASN A 87 7.76 9.64 -14.52
N THR A 88 6.95 8.86 -13.79
CA THR A 88 5.50 9.06 -13.67
C THR A 88 5.02 9.04 -12.23
N VAL A 89 3.86 9.65 -11.99
CA VAL A 89 3.04 9.42 -10.80
C VAL A 89 1.84 8.58 -11.22
N GLY A 90 1.60 7.47 -10.50
CA GLY A 90 0.40 6.65 -10.66
C GLY A 90 -0.63 7.00 -9.58
N VAL A 91 -1.92 6.92 -9.94
CA VAL A 91 -3.05 7.07 -9.00
C VAL A 91 -3.92 5.82 -9.14
N LEU A 92 -4.13 5.11 -8.05
CA LEU A 92 -5.05 3.98 -7.97
C LEU A 92 -6.28 4.45 -7.22
N LEU A 93 -7.36 4.68 -7.97
CA LEU A 93 -8.63 5.10 -7.40
C LEU A 93 -9.32 3.95 -6.69
N ARG A 94 -9.90 4.24 -5.52
CA ARG A 94 -10.90 3.37 -4.90
C ARG A 94 -12.25 3.57 -5.60
N CYS A 95 -13.03 2.48 -5.71
CA CYS A 95 -14.38 2.49 -6.26
C CYS A 95 -15.39 2.11 -5.19
#